data_AF-A0AB37US30-F1
#
_entry.id   AF-A0AB37US30-F1
#
_cell.length_a   1.000
_cell.length_b   1.000
_cell.length_c   1.000
_cell.angle_alpha   90.00
_cell.angle_beta   90.00
_cell.angle_gamma   90.00
#
_symmetry.space_group_name_H-M   'P 1'
#
loop_
_entity.id
_entity.type
_entity.pdbx_description
1 polymer ?
#
loop_
_entity_poly.entity_id
_entity_poly.type
_entity_poly.pdbx_seq_one_letter_code
_entity_poly.pdbx_strand_id
1 'polypeptide(L)'
;MPVEKDGKSNSPNPHHFGSSLLTLLFFLFLFHFFIAPGMRSPTTEVLYSRFRKDVKDGKVAQALLAENQIQYTLKADLPKQQKPQPNNSSTPPSNLQFPQTDGSTSAPAKIYTTTPIPNDPSLPQLLADNNVEFGAQPPDRNAWIGTLLGWVIPPLIFFGIWGLLLNRAQAGAGAALTVGKSKARIYSEGHTGVTLADVAGIDEAKAELGEIVEFLKNSAKYTRVGAKIPKGVLLIGAPGTGKTLLAKAVAGEAGVPFFSISGSEFIELFVGVGAARVRDLFEQAKKQAPCIVFIDELDALGKSRAGAQDR
;
A
#
# COMPACT_ATOMS: atom_id res chain seq x y z
N MET A 1 3.23 -36.74 36.89
CA MET A 1 3.83 -36.43 35.57
C MET A 1 3.06 -35.25 34.99
N PRO A 2 3.63 -34.05 34.84
CA PRO A 2 2.99 -33.01 34.05
C PRO A 2 3.44 -33.15 32.60
N VAL A 3 2.47 -33.18 31.69
CA VAL A 3 2.69 -33.15 30.24
C VAL A 3 2.76 -31.68 29.83
N GLU A 4 3.94 -31.26 29.43
CA GLU A 4 4.21 -29.97 28.79
C GLU A 4 3.61 -30.00 27.38
N LYS A 5 2.68 -29.09 27.09
CA LYS A 5 2.18 -28.86 25.73
C LYS A 5 2.69 -27.50 25.26
N ASP A 6 3.66 -27.57 24.36
CA ASP A 6 4.10 -26.47 23.51
C ASP A 6 2.92 -25.87 22.73
N GLY A 7 2.52 -24.66 23.11
CA GLY A 7 1.60 -23.82 22.36
C GLY A 7 2.38 -22.74 21.61
N LYS A 8 2.94 -23.08 20.43
CA LYS A 8 3.42 -22.06 19.48
C LYS A 8 2.23 -21.22 19.00
N SER A 9 2.16 -19.99 19.49
CA SER A 9 1.28 -18.94 19.01
C SER A 9 1.63 -18.60 17.56
N ASN A 10 0.77 -18.99 16.62
CA ASN A 10 0.78 -18.51 15.24
C ASN A 10 -0.01 -17.20 15.21
N SER A 11 0.67 -16.06 15.27
CA SER A 11 0.06 -14.77 14.95
C SER A 11 -0.11 -14.66 13.43
N PRO A 12 -1.31 -14.29 12.92
CA PRO A 12 -1.47 -14.02 11.51
C PRO A 12 -0.82 -12.67 11.20
N ASN A 13 0.22 -12.68 10.36
CA ASN A 13 0.87 -11.47 9.88
C ASN A 13 -0.16 -10.56 9.19
N PRO A 14 -0.20 -9.24 9.49
CA PRO A 14 -1.10 -8.33 8.80
C PRO A 14 -0.66 -8.25 7.33
N HIS A 15 -1.51 -8.72 6.42
CA HIS A 15 -1.22 -8.64 4.98
C HIS A 15 -1.09 -7.17 4.55
N HIS A 16 0.14 -6.75 4.28
CA HIS A 16 0.48 -5.44 3.73
C HIS A 16 0.11 -5.36 2.23
N PHE A 17 -1.20 -5.41 1.92
CA PHE A 17 -1.68 -5.36 0.54
C PHE A 17 -1.29 -4.05 -0.16
N GLY A 18 -1.21 -2.94 0.58
CA GLY A 18 -0.78 -1.65 0.06
C GLY A 18 0.73 -1.57 -0.26
N SER A 19 1.59 -2.24 0.51
CA SER A 19 3.04 -2.24 0.21
C SER A 19 3.36 -3.15 -0.97
N SER A 20 2.65 -4.28 -1.10
CA SER A 20 2.83 -5.23 -2.22
C SER A 20 2.53 -4.58 -3.58
N LEU A 21 1.49 -3.76 -3.66
CA LEU A 21 1.16 -3.02 -4.88
C LEU A 21 2.22 -1.96 -5.22
N LEU A 22 2.72 -1.23 -4.22
CA LEU A 22 3.77 -0.23 -4.43
C LEU A 22 5.08 -0.86 -4.89
N THR A 23 5.44 -2.03 -4.31
CA THR A 23 6.62 -2.78 -4.73
C THR A 23 6.48 -3.34 -6.15
N LEU A 24 5.29 -3.82 -6.54
CA LEU A 24 5.03 -4.29 -7.91
C LEU A 24 5.17 -3.15 -8.91
N LEU A 25 4.63 -1.97 -8.57
CA LEU A 25 4.65 -0.81 -9.44
C LEU A 25 6.05 -0.23 -9.59
N PHE A 26 6.83 -0.21 -8.49
CA PHE A 26 8.24 0.11 -8.52
C PHE A 26 9.01 -0.87 -9.42
N PHE A 27 8.72 -2.17 -9.36
CA PHE A 27 9.34 -3.17 -10.22
C PHE A 27 8.94 -3.02 -11.69
N LEU A 28 7.69 -2.66 -11.99
CA LEU A 28 7.22 -2.42 -13.35
C LEU A 28 7.84 -1.15 -13.95
N PHE A 29 7.99 -0.10 -13.13
CA PHE A 29 8.74 1.10 -13.49
C PHE A 29 10.22 0.78 -13.74
N LEU A 30 10.84 -0.01 -12.86
CA LEU A 30 12.22 -0.46 -13.03
C LEU A 30 12.38 -1.30 -14.31
N PHE A 31 11.44 -2.20 -14.59
CA PHE A 31 11.43 -3.03 -15.79
C PHE A 31 11.33 -2.19 -17.07
N HIS A 32 10.49 -1.16 -17.08
CA HIS A 32 10.40 -0.24 -18.21
C HIS A 32 11.71 0.53 -18.42
N PHE A 33 12.36 0.98 -17.34
CA PHE A 33 13.60 1.74 -17.43
C PHE A 33 14.82 0.88 -17.79
N PHE A 34 14.87 -0.38 -17.31
CA PHE A 34 16.03 -1.25 -17.50
C PHE A 34 15.96 -2.18 -18.71
N ILE A 35 14.77 -2.63 -19.13
CA ILE A 35 14.64 -3.61 -20.22
C ILE A 35 14.33 -2.97 -21.57
N ALA A 36 13.61 -1.83 -21.60
CA ALA A 36 13.30 -1.14 -22.86
C ALA A 36 14.54 -0.69 -23.68
N PRO A 37 15.69 -0.30 -23.09
CA PRO A 37 16.89 0.01 -23.87
C PRO A 37 17.52 -1.21 -24.56
N GLY A 38 17.24 -2.44 -24.07
CA GLY A 38 17.91 -3.67 -24.50
C GLY A 38 17.49 -4.21 -25.88
N MET A 39 16.50 -3.58 -26.53
CA MET A 39 16.01 -3.97 -27.86
C MET A 39 16.62 -3.14 -29.01
N ARG A 40 17.73 -2.43 -28.75
CA ARG A 40 18.50 -1.76 -29.80
C ARG A 40 19.58 -2.70 -30.30
N SER A 41 19.54 -3.03 -31.59
CA SER A 41 20.55 -3.86 -32.25
C SER A 41 21.97 -3.35 -31.92
N PRO A 42 22.95 -4.24 -31.70
CA PRO A 42 24.31 -3.84 -31.33
C PRO A 42 24.99 -3.10 -32.48
N THR A 43 24.84 -1.78 -32.53
CA THR A 43 25.65 -0.92 -33.38
C THR A 43 27.00 -0.73 -32.72
N THR A 44 28.09 -1.03 -33.43
CA THR A 44 29.43 -0.73 -32.91
C THR A 44 29.65 0.77 -33.04
N GLU A 45 29.72 1.47 -31.90
CA GLU A 45 30.04 2.89 -31.88
C GLU A 45 31.54 3.08 -32.20
N VAL A 46 31.81 3.90 -33.21
CA VAL A 46 33.15 4.21 -33.70
C VAL A 46 33.37 5.71 -33.62
N LEU A 47 34.57 6.13 -33.22
CA LEU A 47 34.94 7.55 -33.17
C LEU A 47 34.86 8.18 -34.56
N TYR A 48 34.38 9.44 -34.62
CA TYR A 48 34.26 10.21 -35.86
C TYR A 48 35.59 10.32 -36.63
N SER A 49 36.71 10.45 -35.91
CA SER A 49 38.05 10.49 -36.50
C SER A 49 38.42 9.18 -37.22
N ARG A 50 37.99 8.04 -36.69
CA ARG A 50 38.21 6.73 -37.30
C ARG A 50 37.34 6.54 -38.53
N PHE A 51 36.10 6.99 -38.49
CA PHE A 51 35.24 7.05 -39.68
C PHE A 51 35.87 7.91 -40.78
N ARG A 52 36.35 9.13 -40.49
CA ARG A 52 37.05 9.97 -41.49
C ARG A 52 38.29 9.29 -42.05
N LYS A 53 39.02 8.53 -41.24
CA LYS A 53 40.18 7.74 -41.69
C LYS A 53 39.74 6.61 -42.62
N ASP A 54 38.69 5.88 -42.27
CA ASP A 54 38.16 4.77 -43.08
C ASP A 54 37.59 5.27 -44.43
N VAL A 55 37.05 6.49 -44.46
CA VAL A 55 36.64 7.18 -45.70
C VAL A 55 37.86 7.52 -46.56
N LYS A 56 38.90 8.12 -45.98
CA LYS A 56 40.16 8.46 -46.69
C LYS A 56 40.91 7.24 -47.20
N ASP A 57 40.85 6.14 -46.46
CA ASP A 57 41.44 4.86 -46.85
C ASP A 57 40.59 4.13 -47.93
N GLY A 58 39.46 4.72 -48.37
CA GLY A 58 38.58 4.16 -49.38
C GLY A 58 37.83 2.90 -48.94
N LYS A 59 37.77 2.61 -47.63
CA LYS A 59 37.20 1.38 -47.06
C LYS A 59 35.68 1.44 -46.88
N VAL A 60 35.10 2.64 -46.86
CA VAL A 60 33.65 2.85 -46.71
C VAL A 60 32.96 2.65 -48.06
N ALA A 61 31.85 1.92 -48.07
CA ALA A 61 31.05 1.69 -49.28
C ALA A 61 29.88 2.65 -49.38
N GLN A 62 29.11 2.76 -48.30
CA GLN A 62 27.90 3.56 -48.23
C GLN A 62 27.81 4.22 -46.85
N ALA A 63 27.36 5.49 -46.81
CA ALA A 63 27.17 6.24 -45.59
C ALA A 63 25.80 6.95 -45.57
N LEU A 64 25.02 6.74 -44.52
CA LEU A 64 23.79 7.47 -44.25
C LEU A 64 24.04 8.54 -43.20
N LEU A 65 23.81 9.78 -43.58
CA LEU A 65 23.91 10.94 -42.71
C LEU A 65 22.53 11.20 -42.09
N ALA A 66 22.43 11.09 -40.77
CA ALA A 66 21.31 11.59 -39.98
C ALA A 66 21.79 12.69 -39.03
N GLU A 67 20.87 13.51 -38.55
CA GLU A 67 21.19 14.68 -37.71
C GLU A 67 21.95 14.32 -36.44
N ASN A 68 21.65 13.16 -35.84
CA ASN A 68 22.22 12.73 -34.57
C ASN A 68 23.22 11.55 -34.71
N GLN A 69 23.37 11.01 -35.92
CA GLN A 69 24.16 9.80 -36.13
C GLN A 69 24.52 9.61 -37.61
N ILE A 70 25.75 9.16 -37.89
CA ILE A 70 26.14 8.64 -39.19
C ILE A 70 26.22 7.12 -39.08
N GLN A 71 25.50 6.42 -39.95
CA GLN A 71 25.60 4.98 -40.10
C GLN A 71 26.38 4.68 -41.39
N TYR A 72 27.34 3.77 -41.33
CA TYR A 72 28.13 3.41 -42.50
C TYR A 72 28.49 1.93 -42.53
N THR A 73 28.74 1.41 -43.72
CA THR A 73 29.21 0.04 -43.94
C THR A 73 30.54 0.04 -44.69
N LEU A 74 31.38 -0.93 -44.37
CA LEU A 74 32.67 -1.13 -45.03
C LEU A 74 32.50 -2.01 -46.27
N LYS A 75 33.29 -1.75 -47.32
CA LYS A 75 33.30 -2.54 -48.56
C LYS A 75 33.58 -4.03 -48.31
N ALA A 76 34.35 -4.35 -47.27
CA ALA A 76 34.67 -5.72 -46.86
C ALA A 76 33.48 -6.47 -46.23
N ASP A 77 32.50 -5.74 -45.68
CA ASP A 77 31.34 -6.29 -44.96
C ASP A 77 30.05 -6.26 -45.79
N LEU A 78 30.14 -5.86 -47.08
CA LEU A 78 29.02 -5.92 -48.02
C LEU A 78 28.78 -7.37 -48.48
N PRO A 79 27.54 -7.90 -48.39
CA PRO A 79 27.21 -9.17 -49.02
C PRO A 79 27.36 -9.03 -50.56
N LYS A 80 28.08 -9.98 -51.20
CA LYS A 80 28.19 -10.06 -52.66
C LYS A 80 26.78 -10.17 -53.26
N GLN A 81 26.39 -9.19 -54.08
CA GLN A 81 25.04 -9.03 -54.64
C GLN A 81 24.44 -10.32 -55.24
N GLN A 82 23.19 -10.63 -54.87
CA GLN A 82 22.27 -11.35 -55.76
C GLN A 82 21.56 -10.33 -56.67
N LYS A 83 21.48 -10.71 -57.94
CA LYS A 83 21.03 -9.96 -59.12
C LYS A 83 19.61 -9.36 -58.95
N PRO A 84 19.33 -8.14 -59.46
CA PRO A 84 18.01 -7.52 -59.30
C PRO A 84 16.94 -8.24 -60.13
N GLN A 85 15.82 -8.61 -59.48
CA GLN A 85 14.55 -8.95 -60.15
C GLN A 85 13.64 -7.70 -60.18
N PRO A 86 12.91 -7.46 -61.29
CA PRO A 86 12.18 -6.23 -61.50
C PRO A 86 10.85 -6.26 -60.74
N ASN A 87 10.71 -5.45 -59.69
CA ASN A 87 9.42 -5.19 -59.06
C ASN A 87 8.90 -3.82 -59.50
N ASN A 88 7.81 -3.88 -60.27
CA ASN A 88 7.05 -2.75 -60.77
C ASN A 88 6.54 -1.90 -59.61
N SER A 89 7.27 -0.85 -59.25
CA SER A 89 6.74 0.26 -58.48
C SER A 89 7.32 1.55 -59.05
N SER A 90 6.43 2.34 -59.66
CA SER A 90 6.72 3.63 -60.27
C SER A 90 7.01 4.69 -59.20
N THR A 91 8.18 4.62 -58.61
CA THR A 91 8.79 5.72 -57.86
C THR A 91 10.30 5.56 -57.93
N PRO A 92 11.06 6.56 -58.42
CA PRO A 92 12.51 6.46 -58.49
C PRO A 92 13.06 6.28 -57.06
N PRO A 93 13.95 5.29 -56.81
CA PRO A 93 14.55 5.12 -55.49
C PRO A 93 15.39 6.35 -55.19
N SER A 94 14.86 7.24 -54.36
CA SER A 94 15.46 8.55 -54.11
C SER A 94 16.41 8.55 -52.91
N ASN A 95 16.54 7.41 -52.20
CA ASN A 95 17.35 7.31 -50.99
C ASN A 95 18.19 6.03 -51.02
N LEU A 96 19.46 6.15 -50.65
CA LEU A 96 20.32 5.01 -50.35
C LEU A 96 19.71 4.28 -49.15
N GLN A 97 19.10 3.13 -49.35
CA GLN A 97 18.65 2.27 -48.25
C GLN A 97 19.72 1.22 -47.99
N PHE A 98 20.23 1.12 -46.76
CA PHE A 98 20.95 -0.09 -46.36
C PHE A 98 20.01 -1.29 -46.53
N PRO A 99 20.50 -2.48 -46.91
CA PRO A 99 19.68 -3.68 -46.95
C PRO A 99 19.04 -3.89 -45.57
N GLN A 100 17.72 -3.66 -45.48
CA GLN A 100 16.97 -4.06 -44.31
C GLN A 100 16.91 -5.58 -44.33
N THR A 101 17.35 -6.21 -43.25
CA THR A 101 17.22 -7.66 -43.06
C THR A 101 15.76 -7.99 -42.77
N ASP A 102 14.94 -8.02 -43.82
CA ASP A 102 13.62 -8.63 -43.77
C ASP A 102 13.81 -10.14 -43.68
N GLY A 103 13.70 -10.69 -42.47
CA GLY A 103 13.13 -12.01 -42.17
C GLY A 103 13.66 -13.28 -42.86
N SER A 104 14.64 -13.27 -43.76
CA SER A 104 15.14 -14.49 -44.40
C SER A 104 16.63 -14.39 -44.75
N THR A 105 17.43 -15.12 -43.96
CA THR A 105 18.71 -15.76 -44.32
C THR A 105 19.64 -14.98 -45.25
N SER A 106 20.29 -13.94 -44.73
CA SER A 106 21.64 -13.55 -45.14
C SER A 106 22.36 -12.90 -43.96
N ALA A 107 23.66 -13.15 -43.80
CA ALA A 107 24.43 -12.67 -42.66
C ALA A 107 24.30 -11.15 -42.51
N PRO A 108 24.07 -10.61 -41.29
CA PRO A 108 23.81 -9.19 -41.11
C PRO A 108 25.05 -8.40 -41.54
N ALA A 109 24.89 -7.49 -42.50
CA ALA A 109 25.91 -6.50 -42.81
C ALA A 109 26.24 -5.73 -41.51
N LYS A 110 27.51 -5.67 -41.12
CA LYS A 110 27.93 -4.98 -39.90
C LYS A 110 27.76 -3.47 -40.10
N ILE A 111 26.83 -2.87 -39.36
CA ILE A 111 26.59 -1.44 -39.39
C ILE A 111 27.43 -0.77 -38.30
N TYR A 112 28.28 0.16 -38.73
CA TYR A 112 29.06 1.01 -37.84
C TYR A 112 28.36 2.35 -37.66
N THR A 113 28.45 2.86 -36.44
CA THR A 113 27.72 4.05 -36.01
C THR A 113 28.71 5.07 -35.47
N THR A 114 28.62 6.33 -35.90
CA THR A 114 29.43 7.41 -35.35
C THR A 114 28.59 8.67 -35.13
N THR A 115 28.94 9.46 -34.12
CA THR A 115 28.28 10.74 -33.84
C THR A 115 28.95 11.83 -34.69
N PRO A 116 28.23 12.49 -35.62
CA PRO A 116 28.79 13.57 -36.43
C PRO A 116 29.17 14.77 -35.58
N ILE A 117 30.20 15.51 -36.01
CA ILE A 117 30.40 16.88 -35.52
C ILE A 117 29.33 17.75 -36.18
N PRO A 118 28.53 18.51 -35.40
CA PRO A 118 27.50 19.39 -35.97
C PRO A 118 28.10 20.34 -37.01
N ASN A 119 27.49 20.40 -38.20
CA ASN A 119 27.86 21.30 -39.30
C ASN A 119 29.32 21.20 -39.78
N ASP A 120 29.86 19.99 -40.01
CA ASP A 120 31.15 19.83 -40.70
C ASP A 120 31.01 20.03 -42.23
N PRO A 121 31.44 21.17 -42.80
CA PRO A 121 31.31 21.45 -44.23
C PRO A 121 32.26 20.59 -45.09
N SER A 122 33.27 19.97 -44.48
CA SER A 122 34.27 19.16 -45.20
C SER A 122 33.84 17.72 -45.45
N LEU A 123 32.77 17.27 -44.78
CA LEU A 123 32.35 15.87 -44.81
C LEU A 123 31.72 15.44 -46.15
N PRO A 124 30.79 16.20 -46.76
CA PRO A 124 30.22 15.83 -48.06
C PRO A 124 31.27 15.81 -49.18
N GLN A 125 32.22 16.76 -49.13
CA GLN A 125 33.34 16.81 -50.08
C GLN A 125 34.26 15.59 -49.91
N LEU A 126 34.62 15.23 -48.68
CA LEU A 126 35.44 14.05 -48.39
C LEU A 126 34.79 12.75 -48.86
N LEU A 127 33.47 12.62 -48.76
CA LEU A 127 32.73 11.45 -49.22
C LEU A 127 32.66 11.39 -50.76
N ALA A 128 32.42 12.54 -51.41
CA ALA A 128 32.41 12.66 -52.87
C ALA A 128 33.79 12.34 -53.48
N ASP A 129 34.87 12.89 -52.91
CA ASP A 129 36.25 12.68 -53.38
C ASP A 129 36.69 11.20 -53.28
N ASN A 130 36.09 10.43 -52.37
CA ASN A 130 36.43 9.03 -52.14
C ASN A 130 35.41 8.03 -52.74
N ASN A 131 34.53 8.50 -53.64
CA ASN A 131 33.49 7.69 -54.30
C ASN A 131 32.62 6.91 -53.30
N VAL A 132 32.25 7.53 -52.19
CA VAL A 132 31.32 6.94 -51.22
C VAL A 132 29.90 7.36 -51.59
N GLU A 133 29.01 6.39 -51.78
CA GLU A 133 27.58 6.67 -51.95
C GLU A 133 27.02 7.18 -50.62
N PHE A 134 26.54 8.42 -50.59
CA PHE A 134 25.99 9.03 -49.37
C PHE A 134 24.57 9.55 -49.55
N GLY A 135 23.73 9.37 -48.52
CA GLY A 135 22.32 9.76 -48.53
C GLY A 135 21.89 10.31 -47.17
N ALA A 136 20.80 11.06 -47.14
CA ALA A 136 20.18 11.55 -45.91
C ALA A 136 19.04 10.62 -45.49
N GLN A 137 18.96 10.28 -44.20
CA GLN A 137 17.75 9.64 -43.68
C GLN A 137 16.66 10.71 -43.51
N PRO A 138 15.44 10.50 -44.02
CA PRO A 138 14.34 11.42 -43.75
C PRO A 138 14.07 11.44 -42.24
N PRO A 139 13.90 12.62 -41.61
CA PRO A 139 13.57 12.69 -40.20
C PRO A 139 12.23 11.96 -39.97
N ASP A 140 12.22 11.01 -39.03
CA ASP A 140 11.02 10.25 -38.66
C ASP A 140 9.98 11.23 -38.09
N ARG A 141 9.09 11.71 -38.96
CA ARG A 141 8.04 12.69 -38.63
C ARG A 141 7.13 12.22 -37.49
N ASN A 142 7.09 10.92 -37.22
CA ASN A 142 6.24 10.31 -36.20
C ASN A 142 6.98 9.96 -34.91
N ALA A 143 8.29 10.24 -34.80
CA ALA A 143 9.07 9.95 -33.60
C ALA A 143 8.47 10.61 -32.34
N TRP A 144 7.95 11.84 -32.47
CA TRP A 144 7.30 12.56 -31.37
C TRP A 144 6.03 11.86 -30.86
N ILE A 145 5.32 11.12 -31.72
CA ILE A 145 4.11 10.37 -31.34
C ILE A 145 4.49 9.19 -30.45
N GLY A 146 5.58 8.50 -30.78
CA GLY A 146 6.16 7.44 -29.95
C GLY A 146 6.61 7.97 -28.59
N THR A 147 7.27 9.13 -28.56
CA THR A 147 7.66 9.80 -27.31
C THR A 147 6.47 10.25 -26.48
N LEU A 148 5.43 10.81 -27.11
CA LEU A 148 4.20 11.24 -26.44
C LEU A 148 3.42 10.05 -25.88
N LEU A 149 3.21 8.99 -26.66
CA LEU A 149 2.53 7.77 -26.19
C LEU A 149 3.31 7.11 -25.06
N GLY A 150 4.65 7.04 -25.16
CA GLY A 150 5.50 6.52 -24.10
C GLY A 150 5.39 7.31 -22.80
N TRP A 151 5.15 8.63 -22.87
CA TRP A 151 4.98 9.47 -21.69
C TRP A 151 3.55 9.48 -21.14
N VAL A 152 2.53 9.34 -22.00
CA VAL A 152 1.11 9.46 -21.64
C VAL A 152 0.49 8.15 -21.18
N ILE A 153 0.86 7.02 -21.80
CA ILE A 153 0.28 5.70 -21.48
C ILE A 153 0.56 5.27 -20.04
N PRO A 154 1.80 5.34 -19.51
CA PRO A 154 2.08 4.86 -18.15
C PRO A 154 1.34 5.63 -17.04
N PRO A 155 1.28 6.98 -17.04
CA PRO A 155 0.44 7.72 -16.10
C PRO A 155 -1.04 7.40 -16.24
N LEU A 156 -1.55 7.23 -17.46
CA LEU A 156 -2.98 6.96 -17.68
C LEU A 156 -3.40 5.60 -17.12
N ILE A 157 -2.56 4.57 -17.29
CA ILE A 157 -2.77 3.25 -16.66
C ILE A 157 -2.66 3.38 -15.13
N PHE A 158 -1.70 4.14 -14.62
CA PHE A 158 -1.53 4.38 -13.18
C PHE A 158 -2.80 4.99 -12.57
N PHE A 159 -3.29 6.10 -13.13
CA PHE A 159 -4.49 6.78 -12.63
C PHE A 159 -5.75 5.92 -12.83
N GLY A 160 -5.84 5.13 -13.90
CA GLY A 160 -6.94 4.19 -14.11
C GLY A 160 -7.01 3.09 -13.05
N ILE A 161 -5.89 2.45 -12.75
CA ILE A 161 -5.79 1.42 -11.70
C ILE A 161 -5.99 2.05 -10.32
N TRP A 162 -5.42 3.24 -10.05
CA TRP A 162 -5.58 3.96 -8.80
C TRP A 162 -7.05 4.35 -8.55
N GLY A 163 -7.75 4.84 -9.58
CA GLY A 163 -9.19 5.14 -9.51
C GLY A 163 -10.04 3.90 -9.26
N LEU A 164 -9.74 2.78 -9.93
CA LEU A 164 -10.42 1.50 -9.67
C LEU A 164 -10.16 0.97 -8.25
N LEU A 165 -8.91 1.09 -7.77
CA LEU A 165 -8.55 0.70 -6.40
C LEU A 165 -9.26 1.57 -5.37
N LEU A 166 -9.31 2.89 -5.56
CA LEU A 166 -10.00 3.81 -4.66
C LEU A 166 -11.50 3.58 -4.64
N ASN A 167 -12.13 3.30 -5.79
CA ASN A 167 -13.55 2.96 -5.83
C ASN A 167 -13.86 1.63 -5.12
N ARG A 168 -12.98 0.64 -5.20
CA ARG A 168 -13.11 -0.62 -4.46
C ARG A 168 -12.76 -0.46 -2.98
N ALA A 169 -11.77 0.37 -2.68
CA ALA A 169 -11.38 0.70 -1.32
C ALA A 169 -12.50 1.50 -0.63
N GLN A 170 -13.17 2.46 -1.26
CA GLN A 170 -14.29 3.19 -0.66
C GLN A 170 -15.50 2.28 -0.38
N ALA A 171 -15.74 1.28 -1.23
CA ALA A 171 -16.74 0.24 -0.98
C ALA A 171 -16.38 -0.71 0.19
N GLY A 172 -15.08 -0.85 0.54
CA GLY A 172 -14.60 -1.58 1.72
C GLY A 172 -14.18 -0.71 2.92
N ALA A 173 -13.94 0.58 2.73
CA ALA A 173 -13.39 1.54 3.69
C ALA A 173 -14.47 2.25 4.47
N GLY A 174 -15.75 2.11 4.09
CA GLY A 174 -16.86 2.28 5.02
C GLY A 174 -16.71 1.41 6.28
N ALA A 175 -15.98 0.28 6.19
CA ALA A 175 -15.65 -0.58 7.32
C ALA A 175 -14.28 -0.29 7.97
N ALA A 176 -13.40 0.51 7.34
CA ALA A 176 -12.05 0.81 7.85
C ALA A 176 -11.92 2.21 8.47
N LEU A 177 -12.80 3.16 8.13
CA LEU A 177 -12.88 4.46 8.79
C LEU A 177 -13.52 4.40 10.19
N THR A 178 -13.89 3.22 10.68
CA THR A 178 -14.29 2.98 12.08
C THR A 178 -13.11 2.83 13.03
N VAL A 179 -11.86 2.86 12.55
CA VAL A 179 -10.64 2.72 13.38
C VAL A 179 -10.41 3.89 14.36
N GLY A 180 -11.17 4.99 14.25
CA GLY A 180 -11.13 6.12 15.19
C GLY A 180 -12.33 6.24 16.14
N LYS A 181 -13.44 5.52 15.87
CA LYS A 181 -14.50 5.36 16.86
C LYS A 181 -14.17 4.09 17.60
N SER A 182 -13.55 4.21 18.77
CA SER A 182 -13.58 3.15 19.77
C SER A 182 -15.06 2.90 20.09
N LYS A 183 -15.75 2.12 19.24
CA LYS A 183 -16.78 1.22 19.74
C LYS A 183 -15.99 0.29 20.63
N ALA A 184 -15.75 0.72 21.87
CA ALA A 184 -15.53 -0.20 22.95
C ALA A 184 -16.50 -1.33 22.67
N ARG A 185 -15.98 -2.55 22.56
CA ARG A 185 -16.83 -3.73 22.63
C ARG A 185 -17.40 -3.67 24.03
N ILE A 186 -18.42 -2.85 24.21
CA ILE A 186 -19.21 -2.80 25.39
C ILE A 186 -19.90 -4.14 25.32
N TYR A 187 -19.33 -5.10 26.05
CA TYR A 187 -19.96 -6.37 26.33
C TYR A 187 -21.20 -6.00 27.14
N SER A 188 -22.26 -5.62 26.41
CA SER A 188 -23.62 -5.85 26.85
C SER A 188 -23.75 -7.36 26.85
N GLU A 189 -23.27 -7.96 27.93
CA GLU A 189 -23.79 -9.25 28.32
C GLU A 189 -25.26 -8.94 28.62
N GLY A 190 -26.15 -9.28 27.68
CA GLY A 190 -27.55 -9.51 28.03
C GLY A 190 -27.62 -10.46 29.23
N HIS A 191 -28.78 -10.52 29.89
CA HIS A 191 -29.05 -11.29 31.13
C HIS A 191 -27.91 -12.24 31.55
N THR A 192 -27.19 -11.90 32.62
CA THR A 192 -25.96 -12.59 33.08
C THR A 192 -26.15 -14.08 33.35
N GLY A 193 -27.39 -14.53 33.55
CA GLY A 193 -27.74 -15.93 33.83
C GLY A 193 -27.31 -16.40 35.22
N VAL A 194 -26.76 -15.49 36.04
CA VAL A 194 -26.27 -15.77 37.40
C VAL A 194 -27.13 -14.97 38.39
N THR A 195 -27.50 -15.59 39.50
CA THR A 195 -28.35 -15.02 40.55
C THR A 195 -27.65 -15.01 41.90
N LEU A 196 -28.22 -14.35 42.91
CA LEU A 196 -27.63 -14.33 44.27
C LEU A 196 -27.58 -15.73 44.93
N ALA A 197 -28.35 -16.69 44.42
CA ALA A 197 -28.30 -18.08 44.85
C ALA A 197 -27.00 -18.80 44.43
N ASP A 198 -26.35 -18.36 43.35
CA ASP A 198 -25.13 -18.97 42.81
C ASP A 198 -23.86 -18.54 43.54
N VAL A 199 -23.97 -17.54 44.41
CA VAL A 199 -22.87 -17.07 45.26
C VAL A 199 -22.99 -17.71 46.63
N ALA A 200 -21.90 -18.12 47.28
CA ALA A 200 -21.96 -18.78 48.59
C ALA A 200 -20.96 -18.18 49.58
N GLY A 201 -21.25 -18.28 50.88
CA GLY A 201 -20.31 -17.96 51.96
C GLY A 201 -20.11 -16.46 52.26
N ILE A 202 -21.03 -15.60 51.82
CA ILE A 202 -20.98 -14.14 52.03
C ILE A 202 -22.37 -13.55 52.35
N ASP A 203 -23.02 -14.07 53.38
CA ASP A 203 -24.42 -13.77 53.67
C ASP A 203 -24.66 -12.30 54.06
N GLU A 204 -23.69 -11.66 54.74
CA GLU A 204 -23.76 -10.24 55.08
C GLU A 204 -23.74 -9.35 53.83
N ALA A 205 -22.81 -9.61 52.90
CA ALA A 205 -22.70 -8.85 51.66
C ALA A 205 -23.92 -9.06 50.74
N LYS A 206 -24.50 -10.27 50.74
CA LYS A 206 -25.75 -10.54 50.03
C LYS A 206 -26.92 -9.75 50.59
N ALA A 207 -27.02 -9.61 51.92
CA ALA A 207 -28.08 -8.83 52.55
C ALA A 207 -27.99 -7.35 52.15
N GLU A 208 -26.80 -6.75 52.22
CA GLU A 208 -26.58 -5.35 51.80
C GLU A 208 -26.86 -5.14 50.31
N LEU A 209 -26.37 -6.04 49.46
CA LEU A 209 -26.62 -5.96 48.02
C LEU A 209 -28.07 -6.27 47.64
N GLY A 210 -28.80 -7.01 48.47
CA GLY A 210 -30.23 -7.26 48.31
C GLY A 210 -31.05 -5.97 48.33
N GLU A 211 -30.66 -4.99 49.15
CA GLU A 211 -31.29 -3.67 49.15
C GLU A 211 -31.07 -2.94 47.81
N ILE A 212 -29.88 -3.07 47.24
CA ILE A 212 -29.55 -2.49 45.92
C ILE A 212 -30.35 -3.17 44.81
N VAL A 213 -30.52 -4.49 44.86
CA VAL A 213 -31.38 -5.24 43.93
C VAL A 213 -32.82 -4.75 44.00
N GLU A 214 -33.39 -4.65 45.21
CA GLU A 214 -34.77 -4.20 45.41
C GLU A 214 -34.96 -2.76 44.92
N PHE A 215 -33.95 -1.91 45.15
CA PHE A 215 -33.91 -0.57 44.61
C PHE A 215 -33.96 -0.57 43.07
N LEU A 216 -33.13 -1.38 42.40
CA LEU A 216 -33.07 -1.43 40.94
C LEU A 216 -34.38 -1.91 40.33
N LYS A 217 -35.04 -2.91 40.95
CA LYS A 217 -36.37 -3.39 40.55
C LYS A 217 -37.46 -2.33 40.71
N ASN A 218 -37.41 -1.55 41.79
CA ASN A 218 -38.47 -0.61 42.19
C ASN A 218 -38.03 0.87 42.18
N SER A 219 -37.11 1.26 41.29
CA SER A 219 -36.45 2.58 41.29
C SER A 219 -37.40 3.79 41.30
N ALA A 220 -38.53 3.69 40.61
CA ALA A 220 -39.56 4.74 40.56
C ALA A 220 -40.26 4.97 41.92
N LYS A 221 -40.46 3.91 42.72
CA LYS A 221 -41.07 3.98 44.05
C LYS A 221 -40.15 4.73 45.01
N TYR A 222 -38.86 4.37 45.04
CA TYR A 222 -37.88 4.99 45.93
C TYR A 222 -37.61 6.45 45.57
N THR A 223 -37.56 6.77 44.27
CA THR A 223 -37.36 8.15 43.81
C THR A 223 -38.52 9.06 44.22
N ARG A 224 -39.76 8.56 44.22
CA ARG A 224 -40.96 9.31 44.64
C ARG A 224 -40.95 9.70 46.12
N VAL A 225 -40.35 8.85 46.95
CA VAL A 225 -40.21 9.10 48.40
C VAL A 225 -38.96 9.94 48.70
N GLY A 226 -38.22 10.37 47.67
CA GLY A 226 -37.01 11.19 47.81
C GLY A 226 -35.79 10.41 48.30
N ALA A 227 -35.82 9.09 48.26
CA ALA A 227 -34.67 8.26 48.66
C ALA A 227 -33.51 8.48 47.67
N LYS A 228 -32.31 8.74 48.21
CA LYS A 228 -31.10 8.89 47.41
C LYS A 228 -30.48 7.53 47.14
N ILE A 229 -30.31 7.21 45.87
CA ILE A 229 -29.67 5.98 45.41
C ILE A 229 -28.16 6.08 45.66
N PRO A 230 -27.53 5.06 46.28
CA PRO A 230 -26.09 4.92 46.24
C PRO A 230 -25.62 4.93 44.79
N LYS A 231 -24.70 5.84 44.44
CA LYS A 231 -24.22 5.98 43.06
C LYS A 231 -23.20 4.92 42.66
N GLY A 232 -22.63 4.21 43.63
CA GLY A 232 -21.64 3.16 43.41
C GLY A 232 -21.38 2.37 44.68
N VAL A 233 -20.94 1.13 44.50
CA VAL A 233 -20.53 0.20 45.55
C VAL A 233 -19.12 -0.26 45.22
N LEU A 234 -18.23 -0.25 46.20
CA LEU A 234 -16.86 -0.72 46.05
C LEU A 234 -16.70 -2.08 46.73
N LEU A 235 -16.45 -3.12 45.95
CA LEU A 235 -16.21 -4.47 46.46
C LEU A 235 -14.70 -4.66 46.69
N ILE A 236 -14.31 -4.90 47.95
CA ILE A 236 -12.89 -5.08 48.34
C ILE A 236 -12.70 -6.50 48.86
N GLY A 237 -11.61 -7.15 48.44
CA GLY A 237 -11.23 -8.48 48.91
C GLY A 237 -10.07 -9.05 48.11
N ALA A 238 -9.47 -10.13 48.61
CA ALA A 238 -8.40 -10.85 47.92
C ALA A 238 -8.82 -11.29 46.50
N PRO A 239 -7.89 -11.50 45.56
CA PRO A 239 -8.23 -12.08 44.25
C PRO A 239 -8.90 -13.44 44.44
N GLY A 240 -9.88 -13.76 43.59
CA GLY A 240 -10.61 -15.04 43.64
C GLY A 240 -11.78 -15.12 44.63
N THR A 241 -12.10 -14.07 45.38
CA THR A 241 -13.25 -14.06 46.32
C THR A 241 -14.62 -13.84 45.66
N GLY A 242 -14.74 -14.02 44.34
CA GLY A 242 -16.02 -13.92 43.64
C GLY A 242 -16.59 -12.50 43.47
N LYS A 243 -15.80 -11.42 43.58
CA LYS A 243 -16.27 -10.03 43.39
C LYS A 243 -17.03 -9.81 42.07
N THR A 244 -16.44 -10.25 40.96
CA THR A 244 -17.04 -10.17 39.62
C THR A 244 -18.30 -11.05 39.52
N LEU A 245 -18.28 -12.23 40.14
CA LEU A 245 -19.43 -13.13 40.19
C LEU A 245 -20.61 -12.50 40.96
N LEU A 246 -20.33 -11.89 42.10
CA LEU A 246 -21.31 -11.20 42.92
C LEU A 246 -21.94 -10.01 42.18
N ALA A 247 -21.13 -9.22 41.45
CA ALA A 247 -21.65 -8.14 40.63
C ALA A 247 -22.58 -8.65 39.50
N LYS A 248 -22.22 -9.75 38.84
CA LYS A 248 -23.07 -10.41 37.82
C LYS A 248 -24.35 -10.97 38.43
N ALA A 249 -24.28 -11.53 39.63
CA ALA A 249 -25.41 -12.06 40.39
C ALA A 249 -26.42 -10.96 40.77
N VAL A 250 -25.95 -9.81 41.23
CA VAL A 250 -26.80 -8.64 41.54
C VAL A 250 -27.53 -8.14 40.28
N ALA A 251 -26.84 -8.08 39.15
CA ALA A 251 -27.47 -7.67 37.88
C ALA A 251 -28.51 -8.68 37.39
N GLY A 252 -28.21 -9.98 37.48
CA GLY A 252 -29.12 -11.05 37.10
C GLY A 252 -30.34 -11.11 38.01
N GLU A 253 -30.15 -10.97 39.32
CA GLU A 253 -31.23 -10.90 40.31
C GLU A 253 -32.15 -9.70 40.06
N ALA A 254 -31.58 -8.53 39.74
CA ALA A 254 -32.33 -7.32 39.40
C ALA A 254 -32.97 -7.35 38.00
N GLY A 255 -32.52 -8.26 37.12
CA GLY A 255 -33.00 -8.37 35.75
C GLY A 255 -32.60 -7.19 34.85
N VAL A 256 -31.50 -6.49 35.18
CA VAL A 256 -31.05 -5.28 34.47
C VAL A 256 -29.81 -5.57 33.59
N PRO A 257 -29.55 -4.77 32.53
CA PRO A 257 -28.35 -4.91 31.74
C PRO A 257 -27.06 -4.78 32.57
N PHE A 258 -26.07 -5.63 32.27
CA PHE A 258 -24.77 -5.62 32.91
C PHE A 258 -23.69 -5.16 31.92
N PHE A 259 -23.06 -4.03 32.24
CA PHE A 259 -21.94 -3.49 31.50
C PHE A 259 -20.65 -3.77 32.25
N SER A 260 -19.70 -4.47 31.64
CA SER A 260 -18.41 -4.78 32.26
C SER A 260 -17.27 -4.09 31.49
N ILE A 261 -16.34 -3.49 32.23
CA ILE A 261 -15.08 -2.97 31.71
C ILE A 261 -13.96 -3.22 32.72
N SER A 262 -12.73 -3.48 32.25
CA SER A 262 -11.57 -3.55 33.13
C SER A 262 -10.89 -2.18 33.25
N GLY A 263 -10.49 -1.80 34.46
CA GLY A 263 -9.77 -0.57 34.77
C GLY A 263 -8.44 -0.45 34.02
N SER A 264 -7.78 -1.58 33.76
CA SER A 264 -6.55 -1.66 32.97
C SER A 264 -6.75 -1.29 31.50
N GLU A 265 -7.97 -1.44 30.94
CA GLU A 265 -8.26 -1.03 29.55
C GLU A 265 -8.16 0.48 29.34
N PHE A 266 -8.20 1.28 30.39
CA PHE A 266 -8.11 2.73 30.28
C PHE A 266 -6.68 3.28 30.30
N ILE A 267 -5.69 2.44 30.61
CA ILE A 267 -4.27 2.80 30.61
C ILE A 267 -3.70 2.57 29.22
N GLU A 268 -3.81 3.58 28.35
CA GLU A 268 -3.29 3.52 26.99
C GLU A 268 -2.11 4.49 26.78
N LEU A 269 -1.27 4.18 25.78
CA LEU A 269 -0.12 5.01 25.38
C LEU A 269 -0.54 6.38 24.84
N PHE A 270 -1.80 6.52 24.39
CA PHE A 270 -2.33 7.74 23.78
C PHE A 270 -3.15 8.56 24.79
N VAL A 271 -2.72 9.80 25.01
CA VAL A 271 -3.39 10.73 25.92
C VAL A 271 -4.83 10.99 25.47
N GLY A 272 -5.78 10.87 26.39
CA GLY A 272 -7.19 11.24 26.17
C GLY A 272 -8.10 10.14 25.62
N VAL A 273 -7.54 9.04 25.10
CA VAL A 273 -8.36 7.92 24.56
C VAL A 273 -9.10 7.19 25.69
N GLY A 274 -8.43 6.93 26.82
CA GLY A 274 -9.07 6.32 28.00
C GLY A 274 -10.22 7.17 28.56
N ALA A 275 -10.04 8.48 28.64
CA ALA A 275 -11.09 9.39 29.14
C ALA A 275 -12.32 9.46 28.22
N ALA A 276 -12.13 9.37 26.90
CA ALA A 276 -13.24 9.29 25.95
C ALA A 276 -14.04 7.99 26.15
N ARG A 277 -13.37 6.85 26.34
CA ARG A 277 -14.01 5.55 26.58
C ARG A 277 -14.87 5.55 27.84
N VAL A 278 -14.41 6.16 28.94
CA VAL A 278 -15.22 6.31 30.17
C VAL A 278 -16.51 7.07 29.87
N ARG A 279 -16.42 8.20 29.16
CA ARG A 279 -17.61 9.00 28.81
C ARG A 279 -18.58 8.20 27.95
N ASP A 280 -18.08 7.55 26.91
CA ASP A 280 -18.91 6.76 25.98
C ASP A 280 -19.61 5.58 26.68
N LEU A 281 -18.93 4.93 27.63
CA LEU A 281 -19.51 3.88 28.47
C LEU A 281 -20.69 4.41 29.29
N PHE A 282 -20.49 5.51 30.02
CA PHE A 282 -21.54 6.09 30.86
C PHE A 282 -22.69 6.67 30.03
N GLU A 283 -22.44 7.20 28.84
CA GLU A 283 -23.50 7.62 27.92
C GLU A 283 -24.35 6.46 27.42
N GLN A 284 -23.72 5.32 27.11
CA GLN A 284 -24.44 4.11 26.69
C GLN A 284 -25.23 3.48 27.85
N ALA A 285 -24.64 3.43 29.04
CA ALA A 285 -25.32 2.97 30.25
C ALA A 285 -26.57 3.82 30.57
N LYS A 286 -26.46 5.15 30.48
CA LYS A 286 -27.59 6.06 30.72
C LYS A 286 -28.76 5.84 29.76
N LYS A 287 -28.50 5.40 28.52
CA LYS A 287 -29.55 5.07 27.53
C LYS A 287 -30.29 3.77 27.85
N GLN A 288 -29.68 2.86 28.60
CA GLN A 288 -30.24 1.56 28.99
C GLN A 288 -30.58 1.49 30.48
N ALA A 289 -30.78 2.63 31.14
CA ALA A 289 -31.12 2.68 32.56
C ALA A 289 -32.53 2.10 32.82
N PRO A 290 -32.74 1.35 33.92
CA PRO A 290 -31.77 0.99 34.96
C PRO A 290 -30.78 -0.11 34.51
N CYS A 291 -29.50 0.05 34.83
CA CYS A 291 -28.43 -0.90 34.49
C CYS A 291 -27.31 -0.89 35.55
N ILE A 292 -26.43 -1.89 35.51
CA ILE A 292 -25.23 -1.95 36.35
C ILE A 292 -23.99 -1.76 35.48
N VAL A 293 -23.10 -0.87 35.90
CA VAL A 293 -21.76 -0.69 35.31
C VAL A 293 -20.73 -1.23 36.29
N PHE A 294 -20.06 -2.31 35.91
CA PHE A 294 -18.99 -2.94 36.65
C PHE A 294 -17.64 -2.54 36.08
N ILE A 295 -16.78 -2.01 36.95
CA ILE A 295 -15.40 -1.65 36.64
C ILE A 295 -14.51 -2.56 37.47
N ASP A 296 -13.90 -3.56 36.83
CA ASP A 296 -12.89 -4.40 37.48
C ASP A 296 -11.57 -3.64 37.59
N GLU A 297 -10.66 -4.05 38.47
CA GLU A 297 -9.31 -3.45 38.61
C GLU A 297 -9.33 -1.91 38.73
N LEU A 298 -10.26 -1.37 39.52
CA LEU A 298 -10.42 0.09 39.69
C LEU A 298 -9.15 0.77 40.22
N ASP A 299 -8.30 0.03 40.93
CA ASP A 299 -7.00 0.48 41.42
C ASP A 299 -6.04 0.90 40.30
N ALA A 300 -6.19 0.35 39.09
CA ALA A 300 -5.45 0.77 37.91
C ALA A 300 -5.74 2.24 37.54
N LEU A 301 -6.98 2.69 37.75
CA LEU A 301 -7.44 4.06 37.50
C LEU A 301 -7.22 5.02 38.68
N GLY A 302 -7.29 4.48 39.91
CA GLY A 302 -7.38 5.25 41.14
C GLY A 302 -6.06 5.67 41.78
N LYS A 303 -4.90 5.43 41.15
CA LYS A 303 -3.61 5.86 41.71
C LYS A 303 -3.55 7.37 41.84
N SER A 304 -3.17 7.85 43.04
CA SER A 304 -2.92 9.27 43.26
C SER A 304 -1.87 9.76 42.26
N ARG A 305 -2.04 10.99 41.77
CA ARG A 305 -1.01 11.63 40.94
C ARG A 305 0.28 11.73 41.76
N ALA A 306 1.22 10.83 41.54
CA ALA A 306 2.58 10.96 42.05
C ALA A 306 3.26 12.13 41.31
N GLY A 307 3.04 13.36 41.78
CA GLY A 307 3.55 14.55 41.09
C GLY A 307 3.01 15.91 41.53
N ALA A 308 2.30 16.00 42.66
CA ALA A 308 2.04 17.27 43.33
C ALA A 308 2.59 17.18 44.77
N GLN A 309 3.90 16.98 44.86
CA GLN A 309 4.63 17.23 46.09
C GLN A 309 4.84 18.74 46.13
N ASP A 310 4.29 19.38 47.16
CA ASP A 310 4.42 20.81 47.47
C ASP A 310 5.81 21.35 47.10
N ARG A 311 5.83 22.39 46.27
CA ARG A 311 6.91 23.38 46.20
C ARG A 311 6.33 24.74 46.49
#